data_AF-A0AAW1FMC6-F1
#
_entry.id   AF-A0AAW1FMC6-F1
#
_cell.length_a   1.000
_cell.length_b   1.000
_cell.length_c   1.000
_cell.angle_alpha   90.00
_cell.angle_beta   90.00
_cell.angle_gamma   90.00
#
_symmetry.space_group_name_H-M   'P 1'
#
loop_
_entity.id
_entity.type
_entity.pdbx_description
1 polymer ?
#
loop_
_entity_poly.entity_id
_entity_poly.type
_entity_poly.pdbx_seq_one_letter_code
_entity_poly.pdbx_strand_id
1 'polypeptide(L)'
;MLVHFYRDIIESILCSSITVWYAAFAAKDKGRLQRIIHSAEKVIGCNQPSLQDLSTLRTLKRARRIVADPAHPGHKLFVPLPSGRRLISIRTKNSQHMNSFFPSASLTEPGSPNDTEISQFECIGRVV
;
A
#
# COMPACT_ATOMS: atom_id res chain seq x y z
N MET A 1 16.18 -15.94 19.85
CA MET A 1 14.84 -15.79 20.48
C MET A 1 14.42 -14.32 20.59
N LEU A 2 15.19 -13.44 21.24
CA LEU A 2 14.84 -12.00 21.35
C LEU A 2 14.68 -11.25 20.02
N VAL A 3 15.53 -11.53 19.02
CA VAL A 3 15.49 -10.91 17.68
C VAL A 3 14.13 -11.08 16.99
N HIS A 4 13.56 -12.29 17.04
CA HIS A 4 12.26 -12.58 16.43
C HIS A 4 11.12 -11.89 17.18
N PHE A 5 11.17 -11.88 18.51
CA PHE A 5 10.17 -11.20 19.34
C PHE A 5 10.09 -9.70 19.06
N TYR A 6 11.23 -9.01 19.00
CA TYR A 6 11.26 -7.58 18.69
C TYR A 6 10.82 -7.30 17.25
N ARG A 7 11.26 -8.12 16.29
CA ARG A 7 10.81 -8.01 14.90
C ARG A 7 9.30 -8.17 14.79
N ASP A 8 8.73 -9.20 15.40
CA ASP A 8 7.30 -9.51 15.30
C ASP A 8 6.44 -8.44 15.99
N ILE A 9 6.87 -7.88 17.12
CA ILE A 9 6.15 -6.80 17.81
C ILE A 9 6.17 -5.51 17.00
N ILE A 10 7.36 -5.11 16.53
CA ILE A 10 7.50 -3.91 15.71
C ILE A 10 6.71 -4.07 14.42
N GLU A 11 6.82 -5.22 13.77
CA GLU A 11 6.04 -5.52 12.57
C GLU A 11 4.54 -5.52 12.88
N SER A 12 4.07 -6.07 13.99
CA SER A 12 2.65 -6.08 14.38
C SER A 12 2.08 -4.67 14.60
N ILE A 13 2.77 -3.84 15.38
CA ILE A 13 2.35 -2.46 15.70
C ILE A 13 2.39 -1.57 14.45
N LEU A 14 3.45 -1.70 13.65
CA LEU A 14 3.55 -0.99 12.38
C LEU A 14 2.48 -1.47 11.41
N CYS A 15 2.26 -2.78 11.28
CA CYS A 15 1.29 -3.31 10.33
C CYS A 15 -0.15 -2.97 10.66
N SER A 16 -0.53 -2.89 11.95
CA SER A 16 -1.88 -2.49 12.33
C SER A 16 -2.16 -1.04 11.95
N SER A 17 -1.18 -0.15 12.12
CA SER A 17 -1.32 1.30 11.88
C SER A 17 -1.10 1.72 10.42
N ILE A 18 -0.15 1.09 9.71
CA ILE A 18 0.19 1.39 8.31
C ILE A 18 -0.98 1.16 7.36
N THR A 19 -1.76 0.08 7.56
CA THR A 19 -2.85 -0.25 6.64
C THR A 19 -4.00 0.75 6.62
N VAL A 20 -4.14 1.57 7.67
CA VAL A 20 -5.20 2.57 7.77
C VAL A 20 -4.71 3.95 7.35
N TRP A 21 -3.47 4.31 7.70
CA TRP A 21 -3.01 5.70 7.62
C TRP A 21 -1.76 5.93 6.78
N TYR A 22 -1.10 4.89 6.24
CA TYR A 22 0.17 5.07 5.54
C TYR A 22 0.10 6.07 4.38
N ALA A 23 -0.94 5.95 3.55
CA ALA A 23 -1.13 6.87 2.44
C ALA A 23 -1.59 8.27 2.91
N ALA A 24 -2.21 8.39 4.08
CA ALA A 24 -2.59 9.66 4.70
C ALA A 24 -1.43 10.37 5.45
N PHE A 25 -0.35 9.67 5.80
CA PHE A 25 0.78 10.28 6.49
C PHE A 25 1.55 11.26 5.59
N ALA A 26 1.83 12.44 6.15
CA ALA A 26 2.75 13.39 5.54
C ALA A 26 4.17 12.78 5.44
N ALA A 27 4.98 13.29 4.51
CA ALA A 27 6.36 12.83 4.32
C ALA A 27 7.19 12.91 5.62
N LYS A 28 6.94 13.93 6.44
CA LYS A 28 7.58 14.10 7.76
C LYS A 28 7.29 12.93 8.70
N ASP A 29 6.05 12.49 8.79
CA ASP A 29 5.65 11.40 9.69
C ASP A 29 6.18 10.05 9.20
N LYS A 30 6.18 9.82 7.88
CA LYS A 30 6.83 8.66 7.27
C LYS A 30 8.33 8.61 7.61
N GLY A 31 9.01 9.76 7.58
CA GLY A 31 10.41 9.86 7.99
C GLY A 31 10.65 9.57 9.46
N ARG A 32 9.75 10.01 10.36
CA ARG A 32 9.82 9.69 11.80
C ARG A 32 9.66 8.19 12.03
N LEU A 33 8.73 7.56 11.32
CA LEU A 33 8.47 6.13 11.45
C LEU A 33 9.63 5.28 10.91
N GLN A 34 10.23 5.70 9.79
CA GLN A 34 11.46 5.08 9.27
C GLN A 34 12.62 5.15 10.26
N ARG A 35 12.78 6.26 11.00
CA ARG A 35 13.81 6.37 12.05
C ARG A 35 13.60 5.38 13.19
N ILE A 36 12.34 5.07 13.55
CA ILE A 36 12.01 4.06 14.56
C ILE A 36 12.44 2.67 14.04
N ILE A 37 12.12 2.35 12.78
CA ILE A 37 12.55 1.10 12.13
C ILE A 37 14.07 0.99 12.15
N HIS A 38 14.79 2.04 11.76
CA HIS A 38 16.25 2.03 11.74
C HIS A 38 16.87 1.93 13.14
N SER A 39 16.25 2.57 14.14
CA SER A 39 16.69 2.45 15.53
C SER A 39 16.54 1.02 16.04
N ALA A 40 15.43 0.36 15.69
CA ALA A 40 15.21 -1.04 16.02
C ALA A 40 16.18 -1.97 15.28
N GLU A 41 16.42 -1.75 14.00
CA GLU A 41 17.45 -2.44 13.22
C GLU A 41 18.82 -2.35 13.91
N LYS A 42 19.21 -1.17 14.40
CA LYS A 42 20.48 -0.98 15.11
C LYS A 42 20.55 -1.75 16.44
N VAL A 43 19.44 -1.83 17.18
CA VAL A 43 19.36 -2.59 18.45
C VAL A 43 19.42 -4.09 18.21
N ILE A 44 18.76 -4.56 17.15
CA ILE A 44 18.61 -5.99 16.84
C ILE A 44 19.81 -6.52 16.03
N GLY A 45 20.48 -5.66 15.27
CA GLY A 45 21.60 -6.00 14.39
C GLY A 45 21.19 -6.72 13.11
N CYS A 46 19.91 -6.67 12.73
CA CYS A 46 19.39 -7.30 11.51
C CYS A 46 18.66 -6.29 10.62
N ASN A 47 18.81 -6.45 9.30
CA ASN A 47 18.15 -5.58 8.33
C ASN A 47 16.61 -5.70 8.46
N GLN A 48 15.95 -4.56 8.62
CA GLN A 48 14.49 -4.47 8.70
C GLN A 48 13.93 -3.97 7.37
N PRO A 49 12.77 -4.49 6.92
CA PRO A 49 12.14 -4.02 5.70
C PRO A 49 11.83 -2.53 5.81
N SER A 50 11.98 -1.79 4.71
CA SER A 50 11.66 -0.38 4.71
C SER A 50 10.16 -0.19 4.97
N LEU A 51 9.77 0.96 5.54
CA LEU A 51 8.37 1.30 5.73
C LEU A 51 7.55 1.20 4.42
N GLN A 52 8.17 1.54 3.29
CA GLN A 52 7.54 1.43 1.97
C GLN A 52 7.26 -0.04 1.64
N ASP A 53 8.27 -0.90 1.76
CA ASP A 53 8.13 -2.34 1.46
C ASP A 53 7.12 -3.02 2.37
N LEU A 54 7.09 -2.63 3.65
CA LEU A 54 6.10 -3.14 4.58
C LEU A 54 4.69 -2.74 4.17
N SER A 55 4.50 -1.48 3.74
CA SER A 55 3.21 -0.97 3.29
C SER A 55 2.75 -1.65 1.99
N THR A 56 3.65 -1.85 1.03
CA THR A 56 3.32 -2.48 -0.27
C THR A 56 2.99 -3.95 -0.07
N LEU A 57 3.84 -4.70 0.65
CA LEU A 57 3.62 -6.12 0.95
C LEU A 57 2.29 -6.34 1.67
N ARG A 58 1.95 -5.48 2.63
CA ARG A 58 0.68 -5.58 3.37
C ARG A 58 -0.53 -5.19 2.54
N THR A 59 -0.40 -4.15 1.72
CA THR A 59 -1.45 -3.72 0.80
C THR A 59 -1.79 -4.85 -0.16
N LEU A 60 -0.77 -5.46 -0.76
CA LEU A 60 -0.94 -6.57 -1.69
C LEU A 60 -1.42 -7.85 -1.00
N LYS A 61 -0.98 -8.17 0.23
CA LYS A 61 -1.54 -9.31 1.00
C LYS A 61 -3.02 -9.09 1.30
N ARG A 62 -3.45 -7.86 1.58
CA ARG A 62 -4.86 -7.53 1.81
C ARG A 62 -5.67 -7.56 0.50
N ALA A 63 -5.14 -7.01 -0.58
CA ALA A 63 -5.77 -7.04 -1.90
C ALA A 63 -6.03 -8.47 -2.35
N ARG A 64 -5.03 -9.36 -2.24
CA ARG A 64 -5.19 -10.79 -2.55
C ARG A 64 -6.29 -11.48 -1.76
N ARG A 65 -6.46 -11.14 -0.47
CA ARG A 65 -7.56 -11.70 0.33
C ARG A 65 -8.93 -11.22 -0.15
N ILE A 66 -9.03 -9.97 -0.59
CA ILE A 66 -10.26 -9.41 -1.16
C ILE A 66 -10.57 -10.04 -2.53
N VAL A 67 -9.54 -10.25 -3.36
CA VAL A 67 -9.67 -10.94 -4.64
C VAL A 67 -10.10 -12.39 -4.44
N ALA A 68 -9.55 -13.08 -3.44
CA ALA A 68 -9.86 -14.47 -3.14
C ALA A 68 -11.26 -14.68 -2.52
N ASP A 69 -11.92 -13.63 -2.01
CA ASP A 69 -13.23 -13.70 -1.36
C ASP A 69 -14.30 -12.97 -2.20
N PRO A 70 -15.13 -13.69 -2.97
CA PRO A 70 -16.21 -13.10 -3.77
C PRO A 70 -17.31 -12.43 -2.95
N ALA A 71 -17.49 -12.81 -1.67
CA ALA A 71 -18.50 -12.21 -0.79
C ALA A 71 -18.04 -10.85 -0.23
N HIS A 72 -16.76 -10.50 -0.39
CA HIS A 72 -16.23 -9.25 0.12
C HIS A 72 -16.81 -8.04 -0.66
N PRO A 73 -17.27 -6.97 0.02
CA PRO A 73 -17.90 -5.81 -0.65
C PRO A 73 -16.97 -5.09 -1.64
N GLY A 74 -15.67 -5.10 -1.36
CA GLY A 74 -14.63 -4.56 -2.24
C GLY A 74 -14.17 -5.48 -3.38
N HIS A 75 -14.64 -6.74 -3.46
CA HIS A 75 -14.19 -7.70 -4.47
C HIS A 75 -14.38 -7.16 -5.89
N LYS A 76 -15.54 -6.56 -6.16
CA LYS A 76 -15.89 -5.97 -7.46
C LYS A 76 -14.87 -4.95 -7.96
N LEU A 77 -14.17 -4.24 -7.06
CA LEU A 77 -13.17 -3.23 -7.44
C LEU A 77 -11.89 -3.86 -8.01
N PHE A 78 -11.60 -5.11 -7.63
CA PHE A 78 -10.45 -5.85 -8.12
C PHE A 78 -10.79 -6.82 -9.27
N VAL A 79 -12.01 -6.74 -9.80
CA VAL A 79 -12.41 -7.48 -11.00
C VAL A 79 -12.05 -6.62 -12.23
N PRO A 80 -11.27 -7.15 -13.19
CA PRO A 80 -11.00 -6.44 -14.43
C PRO A 80 -12.26 -6.29 -15.27
N LEU A 81 -12.36 -5.17 -15.99
CA LEU A 81 -13.41 -4.94 -16.98
C LEU A 81 -13.34 -6.00 -18.10
N PRO A 82 -14.41 -6.19 -18.89
CA PRO A 82 -14.41 -7.13 -20.03
C PRO A 82 -13.28 -6.93 -21.04
N SER A 83 -12.68 -5.73 -21.10
CA SER A 83 -11.49 -5.45 -21.91
C SER A 83 -10.19 -6.07 -21.37
N GLY A 84 -10.20 -6.61 -20.15
CA GLY A 84 -9.07 -7.25 -19.47
C GLY A 84 -7.93 -6.32 -19.03
N ARG A 85 -7.99 -5.03 -19.40
CA ARG A 85 -6.86 -4.09 -19.22
C ARG A 85 -6.97 -3.17 -18.01
N ARG A 86 -8.16 -2.99 -17.45
CA ARG A 86 -8.40 -2.00 -16.37
C ARG A 86 -9.32 -2.59 -15.31
N LEU A 87 -9.07 -2.22 -14.06
CA LEU A 87 -9.93 -2.51 -12.91
C LEU A 87 -11.09 -1.49 -12.81
N ILE A 88 -12.12 -1.83 -12.03
CA ILE A 88 -13.22 -0.90 -11.73
C ILE A 88 -12.70 0.20 -10.79
N SER A 89 -12.70 1.45 -11.26
CA SER A 89 -12.26 2.60 -10.48
C SER A 89 -13.43 3.43 -9.97
N ILE A 90 -13.32 3.92 -8.73
CA ILE A 90 -14.25 4.90 -8.16
C ILE A 90 -13.68 6.29 -8.45
N ARG A 91 -14.37 7.06 -9.29
CA ARG A 91 -13.94 8.42 -9.63
C ARG A 91 -14.28 9.37 -8.50
N THR A 92 -13.29 9.89 -7.79
CA THR A 92 -13.47 10.95 -6.79
C THR A 92 -12.37 12.00 -6.89
N LYS A 93 -12.65 13.25 -6.50
CA LYS A 93 -11.65 14.32 -6.38
C LYS A 93 -11.14 14.49 -4.93
N ASN A 94 -11.50 13.57 -4.04
CA ASN A 94 -11.18 13.68 -2.62
C ASN A 94 -9.76 13.14 -2.34
N SER A 95 -8.87 14.01 -1.85
CA SER A 95 -7.50 13.65 -1.46
C SER A 95 -7.47 12.54 -0.40
N GLN A 96 -8.45 12.49 0.50
CA GLN A 96 -8.59 11.43 1.49
C GLN A 96 -8.82 10.06 0.85
N HIS A 97 -9.67 9.98 -0.20
CA HIS A 97 -9.90 8.72 -0.90
C HIS A 97 -8.66 8.29 -1.69
N MET A 98 -7.99 9.23 -2.38
CA MET A 98 -6.73 8.96 -3.09
C MET A 98 -5.63 8.44 -2.16
N ASN A 99 -5.62 8.92 -0.91
CA ASN A 99 -4.71 8.49 0.14
C ASN A 99 -5.24 7.29 0.96
N SER A 100 -6.14 6.48 0.39
CA SER A 100 -6.70 5.29 1.06
C SER A 100 -6.19 3.99 0.44
N PHE A 101 -6.59 2.87 1.04
CA PHE A 101 -6.17 1.52 0.65
C PHE A 101 -6.49 1.19 -0.83
N PHE A 102 -7.70 1.46 -1.31
CA PHE A 102 -8.17 0.96 -2.61
C PHE A 102 -7.38 1.53 -3.80
N PRO A 103 -7.14 2.85 -3.90
CA PRO A 103 -6.28 3.39 -4.96
C PRO A 103 -4.84 2.84 -4.87
N SER A 104 -4.26 2.78 -3.67
CA SER A 104 -2.90 2.25 -3.48
C SER A 104 -2.79 0.78 -3.87
N ALA A 105 -3.82 -0.03 -3.59
CA ALA A 105 -3.84 -1.45 -3.93
C ALA A 105 -3.95 -1.68 -5.44
N SER A 106 -4.79 -0.90 -6.13
CA SER A 106 -4.94 -0.99 -7.59
C SER A 106 -3.67 -0.67 -8.37
N LEU A 107 -2.73 0.09 -7.78
CA LEU A 107 -1.42 0.41 -8.36
C LEU A 107 -0.38 -0.71 -8.16
N THR A 108 -0.63 -1.67 -7.27
CA THR A 108 0.38 -2.64 -6.79
C THR A 108 0.10 -4.08 -7.26
N GLU A 109 -0.89 -4.31 -8.13
CA GLU A 109 -1.28 -5.67 -8.54
C GLU A 109 -0.18 -6.37 -9.37
N PRO A 110 0.30 -7.57 -8.95
CA PRO A 110 1.30 -8.34 -9.66
C PRO A 110 0.59 -9.20 -10.72
N GLY A 111 0.33 -8.64 -11.89
CA GLY A 111 -0.44 -9.33 -12.93
C GLY A 111 -0.66 -8.55 -14.21
N SER A 112 0.38 -7.92 -14.75
CA SER A 112 0.41 -7.55 -16.16
C SER A 112 1.82 -7.85 -16.70
N PRO A 113 2.00 -8.87 -17.55
CA PRO A 113 3.23 -9.07 -18.29
C PRO A 113 3.23 -8.08 -19.44
N ASN A 114 3.59 -6.84 -19.16
CA ASN A 114 4.03 -5.85 -20.14
C ASN A 114 4.70 -4.73 -19.35
N ASP A 115 6.03 -4.75 -19.36
CA ASP A 115 6.82 -3.55 -19.16
C ASP A 115 6.39 -2.55 -20.24
N THR A 116 5.52 -1.61 -19.88
CA THR A 116 5.31 -0.38 -20.64
C THR A 116 4.89 0.68 -19.65
N GLU A 117 5.74 1.70 -19.53
CA GLU A 117 5.40 2.99 -18.96
C GLU A 117 3.96 3.37 -19.26
N ILE A 118 3.13 3.54 -18.24
CA ILE A 118 1.98 4.42 -18.37
C ILE A 118 1.98 5.36 -17.17
N SER A 119 2.66 6.47 -17.40
CA SER A 119 2.25 7.78 -16.91
C SER A 119 0.73 7.92 -16.97
N GLN A 120 0.03 7.72 -15.85
CA GLN A 120 -1.35 8.19 -15.66
C GLN A 120 -1.49 8.89 -14.30
N PHE A 121 -0.54 9.77 -13.99
CA PHE A 121 -0.80 10.92 -13.12
C PHE A 121 0.03 12.11 -13.62
N GLU A 122 -0.19 12.49 -14.88
CA GLU A 122 0.14 13.85 -15.32
C GLU A 122 -1.15 14.56 -15.74
N CYS A 123 -1.54 15.49 -14.87
CA CYS A 123 -2.36 16.68 -15.07
C CYS A 123 -3.36 16.72 -16.23
N ILE A 124 -4.64 16.81 -15.89
CA ILE A 124 -5.56 17.67 -16.64
C ILE A 124 -6.23 18.64 -15.67
N GLY A 125 -5.86 19.93 -15.79
CA GLY A 125 -6.72 21.03 -15.39
C GLY A 125 -6.11 22.12 -14.51
N ARG A 126 -5.02 22.77 -14.95
CA ARG A 126 -4.78 24.19 -14.62
C ARG A 126 -5.37 25.01 -15.77
N VAL A 127 -6.62 25.48 -15.63
CA VAL A 127 -7.19 26.55 -16.46
C VAL A 127 -8.15 27.35 -15.58
N VAL A 128 -7.81 28.65 -15.47
CA VAL A 128 -8.34 29.76 -14.65
C VAL A 128 -8.03 29.67 -13.16
#